data_AF-W5NMW1-F1
#
_entry.id   AF-W5NMW1-F1
#
_cell.length_a   1.000
_cell.length_b   1.000
_cell.length_c   1.000
_cell.angle_alpha   90.00
_cell.angle_beta   90.00
_cell.angle_gamma   90.00
#
_symmetry.space_group_name_H-M   'P 1'
#
loop_
_entity.id
_entity.type
_entity.pdbx_description
1 polymer ?
#
loop_
_entity_poly.entity_id
_entity_poly.type
_entity_poly.pdbx_seq_one_letter_code
_entity_poly.pdbx_strand_id
1 'polypeptide(L)'
;RMVQEKKEEFPVKLFRVEPMFARDLKVLTVFFSDPFTPEEEIVTFLNRFVDLQGAGKRDQDKDGVWSGKRTYLMRLRLGKTAEEGVIYPPAFFMIGTHRGYLVYSGQPLECRACGGRGHFAAQCTSVRCKRCGKRGHVVKECVEEKRCFKCNGLGHVIGECMSYPIGKSEEKV
;
A
#
# COMPACT_ATOMS: atom_id res chain seq x y z
N ARG A 1 8.63 -50.79 25.56
CA ARG A 1 8.16 -49.52 24.94
C ARG A 1 8.52 -49.61 23.46
N MET A 2 7.52 -49.75 22.58
CA MET A 2 7.75 -49.83 21.13
C MET A 2 8.22 -48.46 20.61
N VAL A 3 9.37 -48.44 19.92
CA VAL A 3 9.81 -47.31 19.10
C VAL A 3 9.30 -47.61 17.69
N GLN A 4 8.37 -46.79 17.20
CA GLN A 4 7.99 -46.82 15.80
C GLN A 4 8.87 -45.82 15.06
N GLU A 5 9.70 -46.32 14.13
CA GLU A 5 10.36 -45.47 13.14
C GLU A 5 9.28 -44.85 12.24
N LYS A 6 9.12 -43.53 12.32
CA LYS A 6 8.28 -42.79 11.39
C LYS A 6 8.98 -42.73 10.03
N LYS A 7 8.41 -43.40 9.04
CA LYS A 7 8.77 -43.27 7.62
C LYS A 7 8.72 -41.79 7.21
N GLU A 8 9.87 -41.28 6.76
CA GLU A 8 10.02 -40.16 5.82
C GLU A 8 9.25 -38.87 6.18
N GLU A 9 9.52 -38.29 7.35
CA GLU A 9 9.17 -36.88 7.60
C GLU A 9 10.21 -35.97 6.90
N PHE A 10 9.98 -35.64 5.63
CA PHE A 10 10.77 -34.63 4.93
C PHE A 10 10.62 -33.26 5.63
N PRO A 11 11.71 -32.56 5.98
CA PRO A 11 11.60 -31.28 6.66
C PRO A 11 10.95 -30.25 5.72
N VAL A 12 9.79 -29.73 6.11
CA VAL A 12 9.00 -28.72 5.38
C VAL A 12 9.80 -27.41 5.11
N LYS A 13 10.95 -27.25 5.77
CA LYS A 13 11.90 -26.14 5.59
C LYS A 13 12.51 -26.03 4.18
N LEU A 14 12.36 -27.06 3.33
CA LEU A 14 12.85 -27.04 1.94
C LEU A 14 11.85 -26.47 0.93
N PHE A 15 10.60 -26.19 1.34
CA PHE A 15 9.56 -25.72 0.42
C PHE A 15 9.36 -24.21 0.53
N ARG A 16 9.28 -23.56 -0.63
CA ARG A 16 8.84 -22.16 -0.74
C ARG A 16 7.31 -22.15 -0.72
N VAL A 17 6.73 -21.78 0.41
CA VAL A 17 5.28 -21.59 0.53
C VAL A 17 4.89 -20.26 -0.13
N GLU A 18 4.16 -20.33 -1.23
CA GLU A 18 3.51 -19.17 -1.85
C GLU A 18 2.01 -19.26 -1.63
N PRO A 19 1.33 -18.20 -1.18
CA PRO A 19 -0.11 -18.22 -1.09
C PRO A 19 -0.71 -18.39 -2.49
N MET A 20 -1.67 -19.29 -2.63
CA MET A 20 -2.30 -19.59 -3.93
C MET A 20 -2.85 -18.32 -4.61
N PHE A 21 -3.37 -17.38 -3.81
CA PHE A 21 -3.94 -16.13 -4.31
C PHE A 21 -2.91 -15.08 -4.73
N ALA A 22 -1.61 -15.27 -4.42
CA ALA A 22 -0.57 -14.27 -4.72
C ALA A 22 -0.46 -14.00 -6.22
N ARG A 23 -0.68 -15.05 -7.03
CA ARG A 23 -0.62 -14.96 -8.48
C ARG A 23 -1.97 -14.61 -9.08
N ASP A 24 -3.04 -14.44 -8.31
CA ASP A 24 -4.34 -14.14 -8.90
C ASP A 24 -4.38 -12.71 -9.44
N LEU A 25 -4.98 -12.57 -10.63
CA LEU A 25 -5.36 -11.28 -11.18
C LEU A 25 -6.56 -10.75 -10.39
N LYS A 26 -6.39 -9.57 -9.79
CA LYS A 26 -7.42 -8.92 -8.96
C LYS A 26 -7.78 -7.57 -9.56
N VAL A 27 -9.05 -7.21 -9.44
CA VAL A 27 -9.51 -5.84 -9.69
C VAL A 27 -9.22 -5.01 -8.43
N LEU A 28 -8.35 -4.02 -8.58
CA LEU A 28 -8.05 -3.00 -7.60
C LEU A 28 -8.84 -1.74 -7.94
N THR A 29 -9.74 -1.31 -7.06
CA THR A 29 -10.44 -0.04 -7.21
C THR A 29 -9.80 0.98 -6.30
N VAL A 30 -9.39 2.11 -6.87
CA VAL A 30 -8.82 3.25 -6.16
C VAL A 30 -9.79 4.41 -6.23
N PHE A 31 -9.97 5.06 -5.09
CA PHE A 31 -10.85 6.20 -4.92
C PHE A 31 -10.02 7.39 -4.48
N PHE A 32 -10.17 8.52 -5.16
CA PHE A 32 -9.59 9.79 -4.76
C PHE A 32 -10.70 10.81 -4.49
N SER A 33 -10.46 11.70 -3.53
CA SER A 33 -11.37 12.80 -3.25
C SER A 33 -11.29 13.92 -4.30
N ASP A 34 -10.19 13.99 -5.07
CA ASP A 34 -9.99 14.97 -6.13
C ASP A 34 -9.89 14.33 -7.53
N PRO A 35 -10.41 15.00 -8.58
CA PRO A 35 -10.36 14.52 -9.96
C PRO A 35 -9.01 14.66 -10.66
N PHE A 36 -8.10 15.43 -10.09
CA PHE A 36 -6.91 15.89 -10.77
C PHE A 36 -5.68 15.04 -10.48
N THR A 37 -5.74 14.06 -9.56
CA THR A 37 -4.61 13.17 -9.28
C THR A 37 -4.11 12.49 -10.58
N PRO A 38 -2.87 12.76 -11.05
CA PRO A 38 -2.34 12.20 -12.28
C PRO A 38 -2.21 10.67 -12.18
N GLU A 39 -2.47 9.96 -13.28
CA GLU A 39 -2.39 8.48 -13.28
C GLU A 39 -0.98 7.98 -12.97
N GLU A 40 0.04 8.62 -13.53
CA GLU A 40 1.45 8.30 -13.32
C GLU A 40 1.81 8.27 -11.82
N GLU A 41 1.25 9.18 -11.04
CA GLU A 41 1.49 9.24 -9.61
C GLU A 41 0.87 8.05 -8.86
N ILE A 42 -0.34 7.64 -9.27
CA ILE A 42 -1.07 6.50 -8.71
C ILE A 42 -0.32 5.22 -9.05
N VAL A 43 0.04 5.04 -10.32
CA VAL A 43 0.78 3.87 -10.80
C VAL A 43 2.12 3.75 -10.10
N THR A 44 2.88 4.85 -9.99
CA THR A 44 4.16 4.89 -9.28
C THR A 44 4.01 4.47 -7.81
N PHE A 45 2.96 4.94 -7.14
CA PHE A 45 2.68 4.56 -5.77
C PHE A 45 2.30 3.07 -5.63
N LEU A 46 1.36 2.60 -6.44
CA LEU A 46 0.84 1.22 -6.39
C LEU A 46 1.91 0.19 -6.76
N ASN A 47 2.75 0.49 -7.76
CA ASN A 47 3.86 -0.36 -8.18
C ASN A 47 4.95 -0.57 -7.11
N ARG A 48 4.78 -0.05 -5.90
CA ARG A 48 5.61 -0.41 -4.73
C ARG A 48 5.13 -1.67 -4.03
N PHE A 49 3.85 -2.01 -4.18
CA PHE A 49 3.17 -3.07 -3.45
C PHE A 49 2.60 -4.16 -4.37
N VAL A 50 2.22 -3.77 -5.59
CA VAL A 50 1.51 -4.64 -6.52
C VAL A 50 2.13 -4.55 -7.92
N ASP A 51 1.88 -5.55 -8.76
CA ASP A 51 2.22 -5.53 -10.17
C ASP A 51 0.97 -5.19 -10.99
N LEU A 52 0.87 -3.94 -11.44
CA LEU A 52 -0.24 -3.48 -12.27
C LEU A 52 -0.18 -4.06 -13.68
N GLN A 53 -1.33 -4.45 -14.21
CA GLN A 53 -1.50 -5.04 -15.54
C GLN A 53 -2.23 -4.03 -16.42
N GLY A 54 -1.47 -3.16 -17.10
CA GLY A 54 -2.00 -2.13 -17.99
C GLY A 54 -2.42 -0.82 -17.32
N ALA A 55 -3.05 0.05 -18.11
CA ALA A 55 -3.52 1.36 -17.68
C ALA A 55 -4.80 1.28 -16.83
N GLY A 56 -5.00 2.28 -15.98
CA GLY A 56 -6.18 2.41 -15.14
C GLY A 56 -7.40 2.86 -15.93
N LYS A 57 -8.54 2.23 -15.70
CA LYS A 57 -9.82 2.66 -16.27
C LYS A 57 -10.48 3.67 -15.33
N ARG A 58 -10.74 4.88 -15.83
CA ARG A 58 -11.59 5.86 -15.14
C ARG A 58 -13.05 5.47 -15.29
N ASP A 59 -13.78 5.50 -14.17
CA ASP A 59 -15.23 5.35 -14.17
C ASP A 59 -15.85 6.75 -14.34
N GLN A 60 -16.49 6.97 -15.48
CA GLN A 60 -17.25 8.17 -15.80
C GLN A 60 -18.71 7.78 -15.90
N ASP A 61 -19.60 8.60 -15.36
CA ASP A 61 -21.02 8.43 -15.60
C ASP A 61 -21.40 8.83 -17.03
N LYS A 62 -22.68 8.67 -17.38
CA LYS A 62 -23.21 8.97 -18.72
C LYS A 62 -23.06 10.43 -19.12
N ASP A 63 -22.92 11.32 -18.14
CA ASP A 63 -22.79 12.76 -18.31
C ASP A 63 -21.31 13.20 -18.36
N GLY A 64 -20.38 12.23 -18.30
CA GLY A 64 -18.94 12.47 -18.33
C GLY A 64 -18.35 12.93 -17.00
N VAL A 65 -19.16 12.98 -15.93
CA VAL A 65 -18.69 13.32 -14.59
C VAL A 65 -17.92 12.13 -14.02
N TRP A 66 -16.72 12.43 -13.53
CA TRP A 66 -15.85 11.40 -12.98
C TRP A 66 -16.29 11.01 -11.56
N SER A 67 -16.48 9.72 -11.33
CA SER A 67 -17.07 9.18 -10.10
C SER A 67 -16.11 9.10 -8.90
N GLY A 68 -14.89 9.63 -9.01
CA GLY A 68 -13.84 9.45 -8.00
C GLY A 68 -13.03 8.16 -8.17
N LYS A 69 -13.46 7.25 -9.06
CA LYS A 69 -12.96 5.88 -9.13
C LYS A 69 -12.01 5.67 -10.30
N ARG A 70 -10.95 4.90 -10.03
CA ARG A 70 -10.07 4.30 -11.04
C ARG A 70 -9.86 2.84 -10.74
N THR A 71 -10.03 1.98 -11.74
CA THR A 71 -9.84 0.54 -11.60
C THR A 71 -8.58 0.09 -12.32
N TYR A 72 -7.84 -0.82 -11.68
CA TYR A 72 -6.64 -1.43 -12.22
C TYR A 72 -6.75 -2.94 -12.10
N LEU A 73 -6.17 -3.67 -13.05
CA LEU A 73 -5.85 -5.08 -12.86
C LEU A 73 -4.50 -5.18 -12.18
N MET A 74 -4.38 -6.03 -11.16
CA MET A 74 -3.15 -6.17 -10.38
C MET A 74 -2.85 -7.62 -9.99
N ARG A 75 -1.59 -7.91 -9.68
CA ARG A 75 -1.18 -9.06 -8.87
C ARG A 75 -0.46 -8.58 -7.60
N LEU A 76 -0.61 -9.29 -6.49
CA LEU A 76 0.09 -8.95 -5.26
C LEU A 76 1.57 -9.35 -5.37
N ARG A 77 2.48 -8.49 -4.90
CA ARG A 77 3.90 -8.84 -4.85
C ARG A 77 4.22 -9.77 -3.70
N LEU A 78 5.15 -10.68 -3.92
CA LEU A 78 5.71 -11.51 -2.87
C LEU A 78 6.70 -10.71 -2.02
N GLY A 79 6.64 -10.87 -0.70
CA GLY A 79 7.50 -10.19 0.26
C GLY A 79 8.15 -11.17 1.21
N LYS A 80 9.49 -11.24 1.22
CA LYS A 80 10.24 -12.13 2.13
C LYS A 80 10.01 -11.83 3.61
N THR A 81 9.71 -10.57 3.94
CA THR A 81 9.47 -10.10 5.31
C THR A 81 7.98 -9.94 5.65
N ALA A 82 7.08 -10.27 4.71
CA ALA A 82 5.65 -10.19 4.95
C ALA A 82 5.18 -11.42 5.72
N GLU A 83 4.39 -11.23 6.78
CA GLU A 83 3.87 -12.31 7.63
C GLU A 83 3.08 -13.36 6.83
N GLU A 84 2.46 -12.97 5.72
CA GLU A 84 1.70 -13.84 4.82
C GLU A 84 2.42 -14.09 3.48
N GLY A 85 3.71 -13.75 3.38
CA GLY A 85 4.51 -13.93 2.16
C GLY A 85 4.16 -12.96 1.01
N VAL A 86 3.19 -12.05 1.20
CA VAL A 86 2.77 -11.04 0.21
C VAL A 86 2.81 -9.62 0.80
N ILE A 87 3.17 -8.66 -0.05
CA ILE A 87 3.15 -7.24 0.28
C ILE A 87 1.76 -6.71 -0.05
N TYR A 88 1.05 -6.26 0.98
CA TYR A 88 -0.25 -5.62 0.80
C TYR A 88 -0.10 -4.11 0.59
N PRO A 89 -0.76 -3.51 -0.43
CA PRO A 89 -0.87 -2.06 -0.51
C PRO A 89 -1.70 -1.53 0.66
N PRO A 90 -1.34 -0.37 1.22
CA PRO A 90 -2.08 0.21 2.34
C PRO A 90 -3.49 0.58 1.90
N ALA A 91 -4.49 0.24 2.71
CA ALA A 91 -5.90 0.52 2.37
C ALA A 91 -6.18 2.01 2.22
N PHE A 92 -5.48 2.84 3.00
CA PHE A 92 -5.56 4.29 2.99
C PHE A 92 -4.17 4.86 2.75
N PHE A 93 -4.06 5.79 1.82
CA PHE A 93 -2.78 6.34 1.43
C PHE A 93 -2.88 7.81 1.02
N MET A 94 -1.71 8.45 0.92
CA MET A 94 -1.58 9.82 0.46
C MET A 94 -0.53 9.88 -0.62
N ILE A 95 -0.85 10.62 -1.69
CA ILE A 95 0.06 10.94 -2.78
C ILE A 95 0.15 12.47 -2.84
N GLY A 96 1.24 13.04 -2.31
CA GLY A 96 1.29 14.49 -2.11
C GLY A 96 0.17 14.94 -1.16
N THR A 97 -0.71 15.82 -1.64
CA THR A 97 -1.91 16.30 -0.92
C THR A 97 -3.15 15.45 -1.19
N HIS A 98 -3.09 14.54 -2.17
CA HIS A 98 -4.21 13.72 -2.61
C HIS A 98 -4.42 12.56 -1.65
N ARG A 99 -5.60 12.50 -1.02
CA ARG A 99 -6.00 11.41 -0.14
C ARG A 99 -6.73 10.36 -0.96
N GLY A 100 -6.22 9.13 -0.91
CA GLY A 100 -6.78 7.99 -1.61
C GLY A 100 -7.09 6.84 -0.67
N TYR A 101 -8.08 6.04 -1.04
CA TYR A 101 -8.26 4.72 -0.47
C TYR A 101 -8.44 3.70 -1.60
N LEU A 102 -8.11 2.45 -1.31
CA LEU A 102 -8.20 1.37 -2.29
C LEU A 102 -8.90 0.15 -1.71
N VAL A 103 -9.53 -0.60 -2.60
CA VAL A 103 -10.30 -1.81 -2.28
C VAL A 103 -10.01 -2.89 -3.31
N TYR A 104 -9.81 -4.12 -2.84
CA TYR A 104 -9.68 -5.33 -3.67
C TYR A 104 -10.11 -6.57 -2.88
N SER A 105 -10.33 -7.69 -3.58
CA SER A 105 -10.77 -8.94 -2.96
C SER A 105 -9.67 -9.58 -2.09
N GLY A 106 -10.00 -9.90 -0.84
CA GLY A 106 -9.06 -10.47 0.13
C GLY A 106 -8.14 -9.45 0.78
N GLN A 107 -8.46 -8.15 0.72
CA GLN A 107 -7.71 -7.12 1.42
C GLN A 107 -7.77 -7.34 2.94
N PRO A 108 -6.63 -7.35 3.64
CA PRO A 108 -6.63 -7.51 5.09
C PRO A 108 -7.25 -6.30 5.79
N LEU A 109 -7.86 -6.53 6.95
CA LEU A 109 -8.36 -5.46 7.81
C LEU A 109 -7.19 -4.61 8.32
N GLU A 110 -7.05 -3.39 7.81
CA GLU A 110 -6.06 -2.41 8.22
C GLU A 110 -6.67 -1.27 9.06
N CYS A 111 -6.08 -1.02 10.23
CA CYS A 111 -6.41 0.08 11.11
C CYS A 111 -5.95 1.41 10.53
N ARG A 112 -6.88 2.37 10.37
CA ARG A 112 -6.58 3.70 9.79
C ARG A 112 -5.68 4.58 10.66
N ALA A 113 -5.60 4.31 11.97
CA ALA A 113 -4.83 5.13 12.91
C ALA A 113 -3.34 4.76 12.97
N CYS A 114 -3.03 3.45 13.00
CA CYS A 114 -1.67 2.95 13.11
C CYS A 114 -1.18 2.20 11.85
N GLY A 115 -2.08 1.89 10.92
CA GLY A 115 -1.83 1.03 9.76
C GLY A 115 -1.49 -0.41 10.12
N GLY A 116 -1.84 -0.85 11.33
CA GLY A 116 -1.75 -2.22 11.82
C GLY A 116 -2.90 -3.08 11.32
N ARG A 117 -2.79 -4.39 11.48
CA ARG A 117 -3.80 -5.34 11.01
C ARG A 117 -4.62 -5.91 12.16
N GLY A 118 -5.79 -6.45 11.86
CA GLY A 118 -6.60 -7.23 12.79
C GLY A 118 -7.42 -6.43 13.81
N HIS A 119 -7.51 -5.11 13.67
CA HIS A 119 -8.32 -4.26 14.55
C HIS A 119 -8.83 -3.00 13.84
N PHE A 120 -9.91 -2.43 14.35
CA PHE A 120 -10.44 -1.16 13.88
C PHE A 120 -9.77 0.02 14.60
N ALA A 121 -9.84 1.21 13.99
CA ALA A 121 -9.26 2.43 14.58
C ALA A 121 -9.83 2.74 15.98
N ALA A 122 -11.10 2.42 16.23
CA ALA A 122 -11.74 2.60 17.54
C ALA A 122 -11.12 1.74 18.66
N GLN A 123 -10.48 0.62 18.29
CA GLN A 123 -9.81 -0.30 19.22
C GLN A 123 -8.29 -0.10 19.23
N CYS A 124 -7.80 0.95 18.55
CA CYS A 124 -6.38 1.14 18.35
C CYS A 124 -5.73 1.81 19.57
N THR A 125 -4.70 1.16 20.12
CA THR A 125 -3.90 1.68 21.24
C THR A 125 -2.59 2.32 20.79
N SER A 126 -2.34 2.40 19.47
CA SER A 126 -1.11 2.92 18.88
C SER A 126 -1.43 3.94 17.80
N VAL A 127 -0.46 4.80 17.49
CA VAL A 127 -0.53 5.73 16.36
C VAL A 127 0.62 5.50 15.39
N ARG A 128 0.43 5.80 14.10
CA ARG A 128 1.51 5.84 13.11
C ARG A 128 2.15 7.23 13.09
N CYS A 129 3.45 7.31 13.33
CA CYS A 129 4.21 8.55 13.23
C CYS A 129 4.24 9.04 11.77
N LYS A 130 3.76 10.25 11.53
CA LYS A 130 3.77 10.88 10.19
C LYS A 130 5.14 11.42 9.75
N ARG A 131 6.20 11.24 10.54
CA ARG A 131 7.57 11.65 10.17
C ARG A 131 8.39 10.45 9.70
N CYS A 132 8.38 9.35 10.45
CA CYS A 132 9.21 8.17 10.16
C CYS A 132 8.42 6.94 9.68
N GLY A 133 7.08 6.96 9.82
CA GLY A 133 6.19 5.86 9.45
C GLY A 133 6.10 4.71 10.47
N LYS A 134 6.92 4.73 11.53
CA LYS A 134 6.87 3.73 12.61
C LYS A 134 5.64 3.93 13.50
N ARG A 135 5.25 2.87 14.20
CA ARG A 135 4.13 2.91 15.16
C ARG A 135 4.62 3.24 16.57
N GLY A 136 3.71 3.72 17.43
CA GLY A 136 3.92 3.83 18.87
C GLY A 136 4.27 5.23 19.38
N HIS A 137 4.41 6.24 18.51
CA HIS A 137 4.72 7.62 18.91
C HIS A 137 4.17 8.65 17.93
N VAL A 138 4.01 9.89 18.38
CA VAL A 138 3.61 11.03 17.54
C VAL A 138 4.82 11.75 16.96
N VAL A 139 4.60 12.63 15.97
CA VAL A 139 5.68 13.38 15.30
C VAL A 139 6.54 14.19 16.28
N LYS A 140 5.95 14.72 17.36
CA LYS A 140 6.65 15.50 18.38
C LYS A 140 7.69 14.68 19.16
N GLU A 141 7.48 13.37 19.28
CA GLU A 141 8.34 12.43 20.02
C GLU A 141 9.28 11.65 19.09
N CYS A 142 9.24 11.94 17.79
CA CYS A 142 10.00 11.18 16.79
C CYS A 142 11.47 11.59 16.77
N VAL A 143 12.33 10.68 17.24
CA VAL A 143 13.80 10.79 17.19
C VAL A 143 14.42 10.27 15.89
N GLU A 144 13.63 9.60 15.07
CA GLU A 144 14.05 9.01 13.80
C GLU A 144 14.12 10.06 12.68
N GLU A 145 14.97 9.81 11.69
CA GLU A 145 15.03 10.63 10.47
C GLU A 145 13.69 10.66 9.73
N LYS A 146 13.40 11.81 9.11
CA LYS A 146 12.24 11.95 8.22
C LYS A 146 12.36 10.97 7.06
N ARG A 147 11.27 10.26 6.77
CA ARG A 147 11.15 9.36 5.64
C ARG A 147 10.21 9.95 4.61
N CYS A 148 10.65 10.02 3.37
CA CYS A 148 9.80 10.44 2.27
C CYS A 148 8.70 9.40 2.02
N PHE A 149 7.44 9.82 2.10
CA PHE A 149 6.31 8.92 1.84
C PHE A 149 6.23 8.45 0.39
N LYS A 150 6.79 9.20 -0.57
CA LYS A 150 6.73 8.90 -2.00
C LYS A 150 7.80 7.86 -2.40
N CYS A 151 9.07 8.08 -2.06
CA CYS A 151 10.18 7.21 -2.47
C CYS A 151 10.74 6.30 -1.36
N ASN A 152 10.23 6.40 -0.12
CA ASN A 152 10.75 5.72 1.08
C ASN A 152 12.19 6.09 1.48
N GLY A 153 12.84 7.02 0.78
CA GLY A 153 14.16 7.54 1.12
C GLY A 153 14.17 8.27 2.47
N LEU A 154 15.33 8.30 3.11
CA LEU A 154 15.55 9.00 4.37
C LEU A 154 16.00 10.44 4.11
N GLY A 155 15.96 11.28 5.14
CA GLY A 155 16.52 12.63 5.13
C GLY A 155 15.72 13.69 4.38
N HIS A 156 14.57 13.37 3.79
CA HIS A 156 13.73 14.35 3.08
C HIS A 156 12.23 14.05 3.18
N VAL A 157 11.39 15.09 3.00
CA VAL A 157 9.93 14.95 2.87
C VAL A 157 9.51 14.93 1.39
N ILE A 158 8.24 14.65 1.10
CA ILE A 158 7.73 14.56 -0.29
C ILE A 158 8.06 15.83 -1.10
N GLY A 159 7.95 17.02 -0.50
CA GLY A 159 8.26 18.31 -1.16
C GLY A 159 9.73 18.53 -1.52
N GLU A 160 10.64 17.74 -0.94
CA GLU A 160 12.09 17.81 -1.16
C GLU A 160 12.58 16.60 -1.99
N CYS A 161 11.67 15.81 -2.55
CA CYS A 161 12.01 14.55 -3.21
C CYS A 161 12.56 14.77 -4.62
N MET A 162 13.87 14.59 -4.81
CA MET A 162 14.52 14.77 -6.12
C MET A 162 14.07 13.77 -7.19
N SER A 163 13.59 12.58 -6.80
CA SER A 163 13.04 11.62 -7.76
C SER A 163 11.68 12.04 -8.33
N TYR A 164 11.10 13.13 -7.83
CA TYR A 164 9.81 13.66 -8.29
C TYR A 164 9.65 15.13 -7.89
N PRO A 165 10.02 16.10 -8.75
CA PRO A 165 9.62 17.48 -8.52
C PRO A 165 8.08 17.51 -8.52
N ILE A 166 7.47 17.87 -7.38
CA ILE A 166 6.04 18.16 -7.35
C ILE A 166 5.82 19.23 -8.42
N GLY A 167 5.07 18.89 -9.47
CA GLY A 167 4.68 19.85 -10.49
C GLY A 167 4.11 21.06 -9.78
N LYS A 168 4.84 22.18 -9.81
CA LYS A 168 4.25 23.49 -9.54
C LYS A 168 3.16 23.60 -10.59
N SER A 169 1.91 23.43 -10.21
CA SER A 169 0.82 23.91 -11.05
C SER A 169 1.11 25.40 -11.24
N GLU A 170 1.50 25.78 -12.45
CA GLU A 170 1.63 27.18 -12.81
C GLU A 170 0.27 27.82 -12.52
N GLU A 171 0.23 28.71 -11.52
CA GLU A 171 -0.78 29.75 -11.44
C GLU A 171 -0.65 30.56 -12.73
N LYS A 172 -1.47 30.23 -13.72
CA LYS A 172 -1.77 31.15 -14.80
C LYS A 172 -2.52 32.33 -14.18
N VAL A 173 -1.77 33.39 -13.91
CA VAL A 173 -2.28 34.76 -13.81
C VAL A 173 -2.78 35.21 -15.18
#